data_AF-A0A917S1U4-F1
#
_entry.id   AF-A0A917S1U4-F1
#
_cell.length_a   1.000
_cell.length_b   1.000
_cell.length_c   1.000
_cell.angle_alpha   90.00
_cell.angle_beta   90.00
_cell.angle_gamma   90.00
#
_symmetry.space_group_name_H-M   'P 1'
#
loop_
_entity.id
_entity.type
_entity.pdbx_description
1 polymer ?
#
loop_
_entity_poly.entity_id
_entity_poly.type
_entity_poly.pdbx_seq_one_letter_code
_entity_poly.pdbx_strand_id
1 'polypeptide(L)'
;MGGLLLRILTGFVTAAIASAKGRNPIVWFFLGTVFYWIALVVILFIPNKRMSRTFRPRQTGGGGMNWRRRVEAACPYCGSGVAIDDIPGNWTCPNCGRTFTYSSDGRTYRIGEDRILPQVEWIVKLFAKLAKKDGVVTENEVRQVDRIVRQAFQPSREQLSQIMSVFNAARYTDESFESIAENLYTSVGGRRDILEDTLTALLTIAFADGFLKPEEEALIVEAAEIFGLSEAYTSIKARFYGSEQEKSGDLAACYQVLGCSENDSDETIKKQYRLRIKENHPDLLVSSGASEESIRQANIKVTEIKRAFETIMSARG
;
A
#
# COMPACT_ATOMS: atom_id res chain seq x y z
N MET A 1 48.08 -15.40 20.18
CA MET A 1 47.62 -16.65 19.52
C MET A 1 46.24 -17.15 19.98
N GLY A 2 45.74 -16.82 21.18
CA GLY A 2 44.48 -17.38 21.70
C GLY A 2 43.19 -17.02 20.95
N GLY A 3 43.07 -15.81 20.39
CA GLY A 3 41.83 -15.35 19.74
C GLY A 3 41.50 -16.04 18.41
N LEU A 4 42.52 -16.40 17.62
CA LEU A 4 42.33 -17.13 16.36
C LEU A 4 41.90 -18.58 16.63
N LEU A 5 42.55 -19.22 17.61
CA LEU A 5 42.23 -20.57 18.06
C LEU A 5 40.80 -20.65 18.60
N LEU A 6 40.39 -19.67 19.40
CA LEU A 6 39.03 -19.58 19.94
C LEU A 6 37.96 -19.39 18.84
N ARG A 7 38.27 -18.61 17.80
CA ARG A 7 37.39 -18.41 16.63
C ARG A 7 37.25 -19.66 15.78
N ILE A 8 38.35 -20.36 15.53
CA ILE A 8 38.34 -21.63 14.80
C ILE A 8 37.54 -22.67 15.59
N LEU A 9 37.71 -22.74 16.91
CA LEU A 9 36.93 -23.60 17.79
C LEU A 9 35.43 -23.27 17.74
N THR A 10 35.04 -22.00 17.77
CA THR A 10 33.61 -21.65 17.63
C THR A 10 33.06 -21.98 16.26
N GLY A 11 33.85 -21.83 15.20
CA GLY A 11 33.48 -22.31 13.86
C GLY A 11 33.19 -23.81 13.84
N PHE A 12 34.04 -24.63 14.45
CA PHE A 12 33.79 -26.08 14.55
C PHE A 12 32.53 -26.39 15.36
N VAL A 13 32.30 -25.67 16.46
CA VAL A 13 31.11 -25.85 17.30
C VAL A 13 29.83 -25.49 16.53
N THR A 14 29.79 -24.35 15.84
CA THR A 14 28.61 -23.96 15.03
C THR A 14 28.38 -24.88 13.84
N ALA A 15 29.46 -25.36 13.20
CA ALA A 15 29.38 -26.34 12.12
C ALA A 15 28.81 -27.68 12.59
N ALA A 16 29.25 -28.16 13.76
CA ALA A 16 28.75 -29.39 14.37
C ALA A 16 27.26 -29.29 14.72
N ILE A 17 26.85 -28.17 15.34
CA ILE A 17 25.43 -27.92 15.65
C ILE A 17 24.64 -27.84 14.34
N ALA A 18 25.10 -27.10 13.35
CA ALA A 18 24.44 -26.98 12.05
C ALA A 18 24.28 -28.34 11.34
N SER A 19 25.31 -29.20 11.37
CA SER A 19 25.24 -30.56 10.84
C SER A 19 24.18 -31.40 11.56
N ALA A 20 24.17 -31.37 12.91
CA ALA A 20 23.15 -32.02 13.72
C ALA A 20 21.74 -31.46 13.48
N LYS A 21 21.64 -30.20 12.99
CA LYS A 21 20.40 -29.56 12.57
C LYS A 21 20.03 -29.79 11.10
N GLY A 22 20.77 -30.61 10.35
CA GLY A 22 20.50 -30.87 8.93
C GLY A 22 20.81 -29.70 8.01
N ARG A 23 21.75 -28.83 8.40
CA ARG A 23 22.23 -27.68 7.62
C ARG A 23 23.65 -27.93 7.13
N ASN A 24 24.07 -27.19 6.10
CA ASN A 24 25.40 -27.36 5.53
C ASN A 24 26.49 -26.91 6.54
N PRO A 25 27.32 -27.84 7.06
CA PRO A 25 28.28 -27.52 8.12
C PRO A 25 29.40 -26.58 7.67
N ILE A 26 29.75 -26.57 6.39
CA ILE A 26 30.84 -25.75 5.85
C ILE A 26 30.46 -24.27 5.93
N VAL A 27 29.23 -23.92 5.55
CA VAL A 27 28.73 -22.53 5.63
C VAL A 27 28.73 -22.05 7.08
N TRP A 28 28.28 -22.90 8.00
CA TRP A 28 28.18 -22.57 9.42
C TRP A 28 29.54 -22.58 10.15
N PHE A 29 30.55 -23.26 9.62
CA PHE A 29 31.94 -23.17 10.08
C PHE A 29 32.50 -21.77 9.86
N PHE A 30 32.40 -21.24 8.64
CA PHE A 30 32.87 -19.90 8.31
C PHE A 30 32.10 -18.83 9.08
N LEU A 31 30.77 -18.97 9.20
CA LEU A 31 29.97 -18.04 9.99
C LEU A 31 30.35 -18.04 11.47
N GLY A 32 30.62 -19.19 12.09
CA GLY A 32 31.07 -19.25 13.49
C GLY A 32 32.50 -18.79 13.72
N THR A 33 33.36 -18.88 12.69
CA THR A 33 34.74 -18.39 12.77
C THR A 33 34.79 -16.86 12.65
N VAL A 34 33.94 -16.28 11.79
CA VAL A 34 33.90 -14.83 11.53
C VAL A 34 33.04 -14.09 12.55
N PHE A 35 31.84 -14.60 12.86
CA PHE A 35 30.82 -13.92 13.67
C PHE A 35 30.68 -14.47 15.10
N TYR A 36 31.57 -15.38 15.51
CA TYR A 36 31.71 -15.91 16.88
C TYR A 36 30.37 -16.31 17.52
N TRP A 37 30.04 -15.74 18.68
CA TRP A 37 28.87 -16.06 19.49
C TRP A 37 27.53 -15.79 18.78
N ILE A 38 27.50 -14.85 17.83
CA ILE A 38 26.27 -14.49 17.09
C ILE A 38 25.80 -15.67 16.24
N ALA A 39 26.72 -16.30 15.49
CA ALA A 39 26.38 -17.46 14.68
C ALA A 39 25.92 -18.66 15.54
N LEU A 40 26.47 -18.78 16.76
CA LEU A 40 26.11 -19.83 17.71
C LEU A 40 24.71 -19.63 18.30
N VAL A 41 24.34 -18.40 18.65
CA VAL A 41 22.98 -18.06 19.07
C VAL A 41 22.00 -18.32 17.93
N VAL A 42 22.29 -17.81 16.73
CA VAL A 42 21.41 -17.95 15.57
C VAL A 42 21.17 -19.43 15.23
N ILE A 43 22.21 -20.27 15.21
CA ILE A 43 22.01 -21.70 14.88
C ILE A 43 21.22 -22.44 15.97
N LEU A 44 21.30 -22.02 17.24
CA LEU A 44 20.52 -22.62 18.33
C LEU A 44 19.02 -22.31 18.23
N PHE A 45 18.65 -21.12 17.75
CA PHE A 45 17.25 -20.73 17.55
C PHE A 45 16.66 -21.20 16.22
N ILE A 46 17.49 -21.56 15.23
CA ILE A 46 16.98 -22.12 13.97
C ILE A 46 16.47 -23.56 14.20
N PRO A 47 15.22 -23.89 13.82
CA PRO A 47 14.66 -25.23 13.95
C PRO A 47 15.35 -26.25 13.02
N ASN A 48 15.53 -27.49 13.51
CA ASN A 48 16.18 -28.58 12.77
C ASN A 48 15.48 -28.86 11.43
N LYS A 49 16.26 -28.99 10.36
CA LYS A 49 15.80 -29.36 9.02
C LYS A 49 15.67 -30.90 8.92
N ARG A 50 14.73 -31.44 9.71
CA ARG A 50 14.16 -32.80 9.70
C ARG A 50 15.12 -33.99 9.95
N MET A 51 14.68 -34.88 10.83
CA MET A 51 14.56 -36.28 10.43
C MET A 51 13.26 -36.85 10.98
N SER A 52 12.43 -37.38 10.08
CA SER A 52 11.31 -38.25 10.41
C SER A 52 11.79 -39.33 11.37
N ARG A 53 11.17 -39.42 12.54
CA ARG A 53 11.37 -40.55 13.43
C ARG A 53 10.84 -41.81 12.75
N THR A 54 11.73 -42.64 12.22
CA THR A 54 11.45 -44.06 12.00
C THR A 54 11.38 -44.71 13.38
N PHE A 55 10.19 -44.76 13.96
CA PHE A 55 9.96 -45.56 15.14
C PHE A 55 9.84 -47.02 14.67
N ARG A 56 10.79 -47.88 15.04
CA ARG A 56 10.53 -49.33 15.01
C ARG A 56 9.40 -49.60 16.01
N PRO A 57 8.33 -50.32 15.63
CA PRO A 57 7.16 -50.40 16.47
C PRO A 57 7.51 -51.14 17.76
N ARG A 58 7.23 -50.51 18.91
CA ARG A 58 6.93 -51.24 20.13
C ARG A 58 5.57 -51.89 19.88
N GLN A 59 5.50 -53.22 19.96
CA GLN A 59 4.23 -53.93 19.92
C GLN A 59 3.39 -53.50 21.12
N THR A 60 2.48 -52.56 20.90
CA THR A 60 1.35 -52.28 21.78
C THR A 60 0.17 -52.02 20.87
N GLY A 61 -0.77 -52.96 20.86
CA GLY A 61 -1.92 -52.96 19.97
C GLY A 61 -2.85 -51.77 20.18
N GLY A 62 -3.31 -51.21 19.05
CA GLY A 62 -4.64 -50.61 18.91
C GLY A 62 -4.76 -49.09 18.98
N GLY A 63 -4.85 -48.42 17.81
CA GLY A 63 -5.76 -47.28 17.63
C GLY A 63 -5.20 -45.87 17.33
N GLY A 64 -4.04 -45.69 16.71
CA GLY A 64 -3.50 -44.36 16.34
C GLY A 64 -3.63 -44.02 14.85
N MET A 65 -4.08 -42.80 14.52
CA MET A 65 -4.31 -42.28 13.16
C MET A 65 -3.01 -42.18 12.34
N ASN A 66 -2.99 -42.78 11.14
CA ASN A 66 -1.82 -42.96 10.30
C ASN A 66 -1.71 -41.85 9.23
N TRP A 67 -1.01 -40.75 9.54
CA TRP A 67 -0.82 -39.52 8.74
C TRP A 67 0.06 -39.66 7.47
N ARG A 68 0.09 -40.83 6.85
CA ARG A 68 0.85 -41.11 5.61
C ARG A 68 0.08 -42.04 4.67
N ARG A 69 -1.24 -41.89 4.61
CA ARG A 69 -2.06 -42.57 3.62
C ARG A 69 -2.30 -41.63 2.45
N ARG A 70 -2.18 -42.17 1.24
CA ARG A 70 -2.70 -41.51 0.05
C ARG A 70 -4.22 -41.59 0.15
N VAL A 71 -4.86 -40.43 0.11
CA VAL A 71 -6.31 -40.29 0.16
C VAL A 71 -6.79 -39.71 -1.16
N GLU A 72 -7.97 -40.14 -1.59
CA GLU A 72 -8.62 -39.59 -2.76
C GLU A 72 -9.61 -38.53 -2.31
N ALA A 73 -9.45 -37.31 -2.81
CA ALA A 73 -10.31 -36.19 -2.49
C ALA A 73 -10.83 -35.53 -3.77
N ALA A 74 -12.09 -35.11 -3.77
CA ALA A 74 -12.67 -34.41 -4.91
C ALA A 74 -12.07 -33.01 -5.04
N CYS A 75 -11.64 -32.64 -6.24
CA CYS A 75 -11.26 -31.26 -6.53
C CYS A 75 -12.49 -30.35 -6.41
N PRO A 76 -12.46 -29.29 -5.58
CA PRO A 76 -13.61 -28.41 -5.36
C PRO A 76 -13.92 -27.50 -6.57
N TYR A 77 -13.09 -27.55 -7.63
CA TYR A 77 -13.28 -26.77 -8.86
C TYR A 77 -13.90 -27.60 -10.00
N CYS A 78 -13.39 -28.79 -10.27
CA CYS A 78 -13.84 -29.61 -11.42
C CYS A 78 -14.46 -30.96 -11.03
N GLY A 79 -14.49 -31.29 -9.74
CA GLY A 79 -15.08 -32.54 -9.24
C GLY A 79 -14.25 -33.80 -9.48
N SER A 80 -13.10 -33.74 -10.17
CA SER A 80 -12.26 -34.91 -10.40
C SER A 80 -11.64 -35.42 -9.09
N GLY A 81 -11.56 -36.74 -8.93
CA GLY A 81 -10.78 -37.36 -7.85
C GLY A 81 -9.29 -37.02 -7.99
N VAL A 82 -8.69 -36.53 -6.91
CA VAL A 82 -7.26 -36.22 -6.83
C VAL A 82 -6.65 -37.05 -5.71
N ALA A 83 -5.61 -37.80 -6.03
CA ALA A 83 -4.81 -38.51 -5.05
C ALA A 83 -3.84 -37.53 -4.39
N ILE A 84 -4.04 -37.26 -3.09
CA ILE A 84 -3.20 -36.40 -2.27
C ILE A 84 -2.69 -37.18 -1.05
N ASP A 85 -1.65 -36.69 -0.39
CA ASP A 85 -1.30 -37.19 0.93
C ASP A 85 -2.28 -36.59 1.96
N ASP A 86 -2.62 -37.37 2.98
CA ASP A 86 -3.47 -36.96 4.11
C ASP A 86 -2.73 -35.96 5.05
N ILE A 87 -2.25 -34.88 4.44
CA ILE A 87 -1.51 -33.79 5.07
C ILE A 87 -2.24 -32.49 4.69
N PRO A 88 -2.77 -31.76 5.69
CA PRO A 88 -3.39 -30.47 5.43
C PRO A 88 -2.43 -29.51 4.73
N GLY A 89 -2.93 -28.77 3.75
CA GLY A 89 -2.12 -27.85 2.94
C GLY A 89 -2.67 -27.64 1.54
N ASN A 90 -1.89 -26.96 0.71
CA ASN A 90 -2.28 -26.63 -0.66
C ASN A 90 -1.85 -27.73 -1.62
N TRP A 91 -2.78 -28.16 -2.48
CA TRP A 91 -2.61 -29.21 -3.47
C TRP A 91 -3.07 -28.72 -4.84
N THR A 92 -2.34 -29.07 -5.90
CA THR A 92 -2.70 -28.70 -7.27
C THR A 92 -3.37 -29.87 -7.97
N CYS A 93 -4.57 -29.64 -8.51
CA CYS A 93 -5.31 -30.67 -9.24
C CYS A 93 -4.62 -31.00 -10.58
N PRO A 94 -4.25 -32.26 -10.88
CA PRO A 94 -3.61 -32.63 -12.14
C PRO A 94 -4.54 -32.54 -13.35
N ASN A 95 -5.86 -32.53 -13.13
CA ASN A 95 -6.85 -32.48 -14.21
C ASN A 95 -7.14 -31.05 -14.67
N CYS A 96 -7.39 -30.12 -13.74
CA CYS A 96 -7.75 -28.72 -14.08
C CYS A 96 -6.65 -27.69 -13.79
N GLY A 97 -5.52 -28.11 -13.20
CA GLY A 97 -4.38 -27.23 -12.88
C GLY A 97 -4.61 -26.25 -11.73
N ARG A 98 -5.80 -26.21 -11.11
CA ARG A 98 -6.12 -25.29 -10.00
C ARG A 98 -5.64 -25.84 -8.66
N THR A 99 -5.13 -24.94 -7.82
CA THR A 99 -4.68 -25.26 -6.46
C THR A 99 -5.84 -25.08 -5.47
N PHE A 100 -6.04 -26.06 -4.59
CA PHE A 100 -7.07 -26.10 -3.55
C PHE A 100 -6.42 -26.44 -2.20
N THR A 101 -7.09 -26.17 -1.09
CA THR A 101 -6.60 -26.50 0.25
C THR A 101 -7.27 -27.78 0.76
N TYR A 102 -6.49 -28.74 1.24
CA TYR A 102 -6.96 -29.89 2.01
C TYR A 102 -6.82 -29.58 3.50
N SER A 103 -7.86 -29.81 4.29
CA SER A 103 -7.89 -29.47 5.72
C SER A 103 -7.83 -30.71 6.60
N SER A 104 -7.62 -30.52 7.91
CA SER A 104 -7.56 -31.60 8.91
C SER A 104 -8.89 -32.32 9.14
N ASP A 105 -9.99 -31.82 8.59
CA ASP A 105 -11.30 -32.46 8.61
C ASP A 105 -11.53 -33.40 7.42
N GLY A 106 -10.51 -33.59 6.56
CA GLY A 106 -10.57 -34.47 5.41
C GLY A 106 -11.30 -33.89 4.20
N ARG A 107 -11.62 -32.59 4.20
CA ARG A 107 -12.32 -31.90 3.11
C ARG A 107 -11.38 -31.01 2.31
N THR A 108 -11.78 -30.76 1.07
CA THR A 108 -11.10 -29.85 0.15
C THR A 108 -11.87 -28.54 0.04
N TYR A 109 -11.14 -27.44 0.05
CA TYR A 109 -11.64 -26.08 0.01
C TYR A 109 -11.03 -25.37 -1.19
N ARG A 110 -11.82 -24.54 -1.87
CA ARG A 110 -11.26 -23.61 -2.85
C ARG A 110 -10.30 -22.69 -2.10
N ILE A 111 -9.10 -22.50 -2.63
CA ILE A 111 -8.26 -21.38 -2.17
C ILE A 111 -9.09 -20.13 -2.44
N GLY A 112 -9.31 -19.32 -1.40
CA GLY A 112 -10.08 -18.09 -1.48
C GLY A 112 -9.62 -17.33 -2.71
N GLU A 113 -10.54 -17.03 -3.63
CA GLU A 113 -10.21 -16.36 -4.88
C GLU A 113 -9.41 -15.09 -4.53
N ASP A 114 -8.33 -14.80 -5.26
CA ASP A 114 -7.60 -13.52 -5.23
C ASP A 114 -8.53 -12.40 -5.71
N ARG A 115 -9.69 -12.23 -5.09
CA ARG A 115 -10.66 -11.17 -5.35
C ARG A 115 -10.43 -10.09 -4.32
N ILE A 116 -10.51 -8.85 -4.79
CA ILE A 116 -10.57 -7.70 -3.91
C ILE A 116 -11.88 -7.74 -3.12
N LEU A 117 -11.83 -7.27 -1.88
CA LEU A 117 -13.05 -7.15 -1.05
C LEU A 117 -13.97 -6.07 -1.64
N PRO A 118 -15.30 -6.21 -1.56
CA PRO A 118 -16.24 -5.26 -2.16
C PRO A 118 -15.98 -3.81 -1.72
N GLN A 119 -15.68 -3.57 -0.44
CA GLN A 119 -15.37 -2.22 0.06
C GLN A 119 -14.10 -1.63 -0.58
N VAL A 120 -13.11 -2.45 -0.94
CA VAL A 120 -11.89 -1.98 -1.61
C VAL A 120 -12.22 -1.51 -3.01
N GLU A 121 -13.11 -2.21 -3.72
CA GLU A 121 -13.60 -1.78 -5.03
C GLU A 121 -14.24 -0.39 -4.95
N TRP A 122 -15.16 -0.17 -3.99
CA TRP A 122 -15.84 1.11 -3.82
C TRP A 122 -14.88 2.25 -3.43
N ILE A 123 -13.96 2.01 -2.49
CA ILE A 123 -12.94 3.01 -2.11
C ILE A 123 -12.10 3.43 -3.32
N VAL A 124 -11.66 2.46 -4.12
CA VAL A 124 -10.84 2.73 -5.31
C VAL A 124 -11.63 3.48 -6.39
N LYS A 125 -12.92 3.16 -6.56
CA LYS A 125 -13.82 3.92 -7.44
C LYS A 125 -13.96 5.39 -6.99
N LEU A 126 -14.04 5.67 -5.68
CA LEU A 126 -14.06 7.04 -5.17
C LEU A 126 -12.75 7.78 -5.51
N PHE A 127 -11.60 7.15 -5.30
CA PHE A 127 -10.30 7.74 -5.67
C PHE A 127 -10.23 8.09 -7.16
N ALA A 128 -10.73 7.18 -8.02
CA ALA A 128 -10.75 7.38 -9.46
C ALA A 128 -11.64 8.55 -9.90
N LYS A 129 -12.80 8.73 -9.27
CA LYS A 129 -13.72 9.83 -9.56
C LYS A 129 -13.20 11.16 -9.05
N LEU A 130 -12.59 11.18 -7.85
CA LEU A 130 -11.92 12.35 -7.31
C LEU A 130 -10.84 12.85 -8.27
N ALA A 131 -9.93 11.96 -8.69
CA ALA A 131 -8.83 12.30 -9.58
C ALA A 131 -9.25 12.70 -11.01
N LYS A 132 -10.49 12.41 -11.43
CA LYS A 132 -10.98 12.81 -12.77
C LYS A 132 -11.62 14.20 -12.78
N LYS A 133 -12.09 14.72 -11.64
CA LYS A 133 -13.02 15.87 -11.59
C LYS A 133 -12.54 17.10 -12.35
N ASP A 134 -11.23 17.29 -12.37
CA ASP A 134 -10.45 18.37 -12.96
C ASP A 134 -9.72 17.97 -14.27
N GLY A 135 -9.86 16.71 -14.70
CA GLY A 135 -9.46 16.19 -16.00
C GLY A 135 -7.96 15.89 -16.16
N VAL A 136 -7.10 16.39 -15.27
CA VAL A 136 -5.65 16.19 -15.29
C VAL A 136 -5.20 15.50 -14.01
N VAL A 137 -5.01 14.19 -14.09
CA VAL A 137 -4.43 13.40 -12.99
C VAL A 137 -2.93 13.69 -12.90
N THR A 138 -2.42 14.08 -11.73
CA THR A 138 -0.99 14.32 -11.53
C THR A 138 -0.25 13.02 -11.19
N GLU A 139 1.05 12.95 -11.50
CA GLU A 139 1.88 11.80 -11.10
C GLU A 139 1.91 11.63 -9.58
N ASN A 140 1.77 12.72 -8.86
CA ASN A 140 1.78 12.74 -7.41
C ASN A 140 0.52 12.09 -6.82
N GLU A 141 -0.65 12.42 -7.36
CA GLU A 141 -1.93 11.76 -7.01
C GLU A 141 -1.87 10.25 -7.26
N VAL A 142 -1.36 9.81 -8.42
CA VAL A 142 -1.21 8.37 -8.74
C VAL A 142 -0.30 7.68 -7.73
N ARG A 143 0.82 8.31 -7.36
CA ARG A 143 1.73 7.77 -6.34
C ARG A 143 1.07 7.69 -4.96
N GLN A 144 0.25 8.68 -4.59
CA GLN A 144 -0.49 8.63 -3.31
C GLN A 144 -1.52 7.50 -3.32
N VAL A 145 -2.26 7.31 -4.41
CA VAL A 145 -3.20 6.19 -4.56
C VAL A 145 -2.49 4.85 -4.42
N ASP A 146 -1.39 4.62 -5.15
CA ASP A 146 -0.60 3.37 -5.05
C ASP A 146 -0.08 3.14 -3.63
N ARG A 147 0.43 4.19 -2.97
CA ARG A 147 0.92 4.12 -1.60
C ARG A 147 -0.19 3.75 -0.62
N ILE A 148 -1.32 4.44 -0.67
CA ILE A 148 -2.48 4.17 0.20
C ILE A 148 -2.96 2.74 0.01
N VAL A 149 -3.14 2.31 -1.24
CA VAL A 149 -3.58 0.95 -1.58
C VAL A 149 -2.64 -0.11 -1.00
N ARG A 150 -1.31 0.07 -1.16
CA ARG A 150 -0.32 -0.87 -0.63
C ARG A 150 -0.26 -0.90 0.88
N GLN A 151 -0.35 0.26 1.52
CA GLN A 151 -0.23 0.38 2.97
C GLN A 151 -1.49 -0.11 3.69
N ALA A 152 -2.67 0.27 3.20
CA ALA A 152 -3.95 -0.07 3.82
C ALA A 152 -4.38 -1.51 3.53
N PHE A 153 -4.23 -1.98 2.27
CA PHE A 153 -4.81 -3.26 1.85
C PHE A 153 -3.78 -4.39 1.71
N GLN A 154 -2.49 -4.07 1.63
CA GLN A 154 -1.39 -5.04 1.46
C GLN A 154 -1.71 -6.13 0.41
N PRO A 155 -2.14 -5.75 -0.81
CA PRO A 155 -2.67 -6.70 -1.78
C PRO A 155 -1.58 -7.64 -2.32
N SER A 156 -1.99 -8.86 -2.70
CA SER A 156 -1.17 -9.72 -3.57
C SER A 156 -0.93 -9.04 -4.92
N ARG A 157 -0.02 -9.59 -5.73
CA ARG A 157 0.26 -9.04 -7.07
C ARG A 157 -1.00 -9.06 -7.95
N GLU A 158 -1.77 -10.13 -7.84
CA GLU A 158 -3.02 -10.35 -8.56
C GLU A 158 -4.11 -9.38 -8.09
N GLN A 159 -4.28 -9.20 -6.78
CA GLN A 159 -5.22 -8.23 -6.22
C GLN A 159 -4.85 -6.80 -6.60
N LEU A 160 -3.56 -6.43 -6.58
CA LEU A 160 -3.11 -5.11 -7.01
C LEU A 160 -3.47 -4.85 -8.49
N SER A 161 -3.29 -5.85 -9.36
CA SER A 161 -3.70 -5.74 -10.76
C SER A 161 -5.21 -5.51 -10.91
N GLN A 162 -6.03 -6.15 -10.08
CA GLN A 162 -7.48 -5.94 -10.08
C GLN A 162 -7.84 -4.53 -9.61
N ILE A 163 -7.23 -4.06 -8.51
CA ILE A 163 -7.42 -2.69 -8.00
C ILE A 163 -7.11 -1.67 -9.09
N MET A 164 -5.97 -1.81 -9.77
CA MET A 164 -5.59 -0.89 -10.85
C MET A 164 -6.53 -0.96 -12.04
N SER A 165 -7.08 -2.14 -12.35
CA SER A 165 -8.10 -2.27 -13.39
C SER A 165 -9.40 -1.56 -13.02
N VAL A 166 -9.86 -1.69 -11.77
CA VAL A 166 -11.05 -0.99 -11.24
C VAL A 166 -10.85 0.52 -11.28
N PHE A 167 -9.70 1.01 -10.77
CA PHE A 167 -9.38 2.43 -10.77
C PHE A 167 -9.47 3.03 -12.18
N ASN A 168 -8.80 2.40 -13.16
CA ASN A 168 -8.79 2.90 -14.53
C ASN A 168 -10.16 2.84 -15.20
N ALA A 169 -10.93 1.78 -14.97
CA ALA A 169 -12.28 1.66 -15.51
C ALA A 169 -13.22 2.74 -14.93
N ALA A 170 -13.20 2.91 -13.60
CA ALA A 170 -14.07 3.81 -12.86
C ALA A 170 -13.91 5.28 -13.25
N ARG A 171 -12.72 5.69 -13.73
CA ARG A 171 -12.52 7.03 -14.28
C ARG A 171 -13.54 7.32 -15.39
N TYR A 172 -13.81 6.38 -16.28
CA TYR A 172 -14.61 6.65 -17.49
C TYR A 172 -16.06 6.19 -17.42
N THR A 173 -16.50 5.60 -16.31
CA THR A 173 -17.90 5.20 -16.16
C THR A 173 -18.82 6.40 -15.95
N ASP A 174 -20.11 6.22 -16.22
CA ASP A 174 -21.16 7.19 -15.92
C ASP A 174 -21.67 7.12 -14.47
N GLU A 175 -21.16 6.18 -13.65
CA GLU A 175 -21.48 6.10 -12.22
C GLU A 175 -21.17 7.44 -11.52
N SER A 176 -22.12 7.98 -10.76
CA SER A 176 -21.92 9.21 -10.00
C SER A 176 -21.05 8.98 -8.77
N PHE A 177 -20.39 10.03 -8.29
CA PHE A 177 -19.59 9.98 -7.06
C PHE A 177 -20.47 9.62 -5.85
N GLU A 178 -21.62 10.27 -5.72
CA GLU A 178 -22.69 9.99 -4.75
C GLU A 178 -23.05 8.50 -4.68
N SER A 179 -23.38 7.88 -5.82
CA SER A 179 -23.79 6.47 -5.86
C SER A 179 -22.67 5.53 -5.38
N ILE A 180 -21.41 5.84 -5.68
CA ILE A 180 -20.27 5.04 -5.22
C ILE A 180 -20.11 5.19 -3.69
N ALA A 181 -20.30 6.40 -3.15
CA ALA A 181 -20.24 6.64 -1.70
C ALA A 181 -21.35 5.90 -0.95
N GLU A 182 -22.60 5.94 -1.45
CA GLU A 182 -23.72 5.19 -0.87
C GLU A 182 -23.48 3.67 -0.87
N ASN A 183 -22.94 3.15 -1.98
CA ASN A 183 -22.58 1.74 -2.10
C ASN A 183 -21.46 1.35 -1.12
N LEU A 184 -20.46 2.23 -0.92
CA LEU A 184 -19.43 2.00 0.09
C LEU A 184 -20.07 1.94 1.48
N TYR A 185 -20.85 2.95 1.87
CA TYR A 185 -21.53 3.03 3.17
C TYR A 185 -22.31 1.75 3.48
N THR A 186 -23.11 1.30 2.50
CA THR A 186 -23.91 0.08 2.59
C THR A 186 -23.03 -1.16 2.69
N SER A 187 -21.96 -1.26 1.87
CA SER A 187 -21.08 -2.44 1.83
C SER A 187 -20.31 -2.67 3.14
N VAL A 188 -20.01 -1.61 3.89
CA VAL A 188 -19.31 -1.70 5.17
C VAL A 188 -20.26 -1.71 6.37
N GLY A 189 -21.58 -1.64 6.13
CA GLY A 189 -22.60 -1.61 7.17
C GLY A 189 -22.49 -0.39 8.09
N GLY A 190 -22.10 0.77 7.54
CA GLY A 190 -21.92 2.00 8.32
C GLY A 190 -20.75 1.96 9.32
N ARG A 191 -19.78 1.03 9.16
CA ARG A 191 -18.58 0.95 9.98
C ARG A 191 -17.77 2.24 9.91
N ARG A 192 -17.86 3.01 11.00
CA ARG A 192 -17.36 4.38 11.09
C ARG A 192 -15.85 4.49 10.90
N ASP A 193 -15.08 3.51 11.38
CA ASP A 193 -13.63 3.40 11.22
C ASP A 193 -13.21 3.41 9.74
N ILE A 194 -13.85 2.57 8.92
CA ILE A 194 -13.51 2.48 7.48
C ILE A 194 -13.91 3.76 6.73
N LEU A 195 -15.04 4.36 7.11
CA LEU A 195 -15.54 5.58 6.47
C LEU A 195 -14.66 6.79 6.81
N GLU A 196 -14.21 6.92 8.07
CA GLU A 196 -13.23 7.93 8.49
C GLU A 196 -11.87 7.73 7.80
N ASP A 197 -11.38 6.49 7.72
CA ASP A 197 -10.15 6.16 6.99
C ASP A 197 -10.27 6.50 5.50
N THR A 198 -11.44 6.25 4.91
CA THR A 198 -11.72 6.59 3.50
C THR A 198 -11.71 8.11 3.29
N LEU A 199 -12.37 8.89 4.16
CA LEU A 199 -12.32 10.36 4.09
C LEU A 199 -10.89 10.89 4.26
N THR A 200 -10.13 10.31 5.18
CA THR A 200 -8.72 10.67 5.40
C THR A 200 -7.88 10.38 4.15
N ALA A 201 -8.11 9.24 3.49
CA ALA A 201 -7.44 8.88 2.25
C ALA A 201 -7.82 9.82 1.09
N LEU A 202 -9.10 10.18 0.95
CA LEU A 202 -9.56 11.13 -0.07
C LEU A 202 -8.90 12.50 0.11
N LEU A 203 -8.85 13.01 1.34
CA LEU A 203 -8.14 14.26 1.65
C LEU A 203 -6.64 14.14 1.37
N THR A 204 -6.01 13.02 1.73
CA THR A 204 -4.58 12.80 1.46
C THR A 204 -4.26 12.85 -0.04
N ILE A 205 -5.14 12.30 -0.87
CA ILE A 205 -4.99 12.32 -2.33
C ILE A 205 -5.20 13.74 -2.86
N ALA A 206 -6.28 14.42 -2.45
CA ALA A 206 -6.58 15.76 -2.92
C ALA A 206 -5.52 16.79 -2.49
N PHE A 207 -4.95 16.64 -1.29
CA PHE A 207 -3.83 17.48 -0.81
C PHE A 207 -2.46 17.08 -1.37
N ALA A 208 -2.36 16.08 -2.26
CA ALA A 208 -1.07 15.60 -2.75
C ALA A 208 -0.20 16.74 -3.29
N ASP A 209 -0.81 17.67 -4.02
CA ASP A 209 -0.14 18.82 -4.65
C ASP A 209 -0.05 20.06 -3.74
N GLY A 210 -0.41 19.90 -2.46
CA GLY A 210 -0.18 20.88 -1.39
C GLY A 210 -1.34 21.84 -1.14
N PHE A 211 -2.44 21.75 -1.88
CA PHE A 211 -3.67 22.49 -1.66
C PHE A 211 -4.87 21.65 -2.12
N LEU A 212 -6.04 21.92 -1.55
CA LEU A 212 -7.30 21.24 -1.87
C LEU A 212 -8.10 22.10 -2.86
N LYS A 213 -8.44 21.57 -4.04
CA LYS A 213 -9.24 22.30 -5.03
C LYS A 213 -10.71 22.38 -4.58
N PRO A 214 -11.44 23.47 -4.84
CA PRO A 214 -12.85 23.59 -4.44
C PRO A 214 -13.76 22.48 -5.01
N GLU A 215 -13.47 22.02 -6.23
CA GLU A 215 -14.25 20.98 -6.89
C GLU A 215 -14.04 19.59 -6.28
N GLU A 216 -12.82 19.31 -5.79
CA GLU A 216 -12.48 18.10 -5.05
C GLU A 216 -13.06 18.16 -3.64
N GLU A 217 -12.97 19.32 -3.00
CA GLU A 217 -13.55 19.55 -1.68
C GLU A 217 -15.03 19.26 -1.67
N ALA A 218 -15.77 19.75 -2.67
CA ALA A 218 -17.21 19.53 -2.78
C ALA A 218 -17.57 18.03 -2.80
N LEU A 219 -16.79 17.21 -3.51
CA LEU A 219 -16.97 15.75 -3.53
C LEU A 219 -16.68 15.11 -2.17
N ILE A 220 -15.62 15.55 -1.50
CA ILE A 220 -15.25 14.98 -0.18
C ILE A 220 -16.29 15.38 0.88
N VAL A 221 -16.83 16.59 0.82
CA VAL A 221 -17.94 17.04 1.68
C VAL A 221 -19.19 16.22 1.41
N GLU A 222 -19.55 15.99 0.15
CA GLU A 222 -20.67 15.13 -0.24
C GLU A 222 -20.51 13.70 0.32
N ALA A 223 -19.32 13.10 0.21
CA ALA A 223 -19.04 11.81 0.86
C ALA A 223 -19.18 11.87 2.39
N ALA A 224 -18.70 12.94 3.02
CA ALA A 224 -18.80 13.09 4.48
C ALA A 224 -20.26 13.20 4.94
N GLU A 225 -21.12 13.86 4.18
CA GLU A 225 -22.57 13.92 4.44
C GLU A 225 -23.22 12.54 4.31
N ILE A 226 -22.94 11.81 3.22
CA ILE A 226 -23.45 10.45 2.99
C ILE A 226 -23.00 9.50 4.11
N PHE A 227 -21.78 9.66 4.62
CA PHE A 227 -21.25 8.83 5.71
C PHE A 227 -21.75 9.23 7.10
N GLY A 228 -22.43 10.38 7.25
CA GLY A 228 -22.80 10.95 8.54
C GLY A 228 -21.59 11.42 9.36
N LEU A 229 -20.56 11.93 8.68
CA LEU A 229 -19.24 12.26 9.22
C LEU A 229 -18.83 13.73 9.02
N SER A 230 -19.77 14.65 8.83
CA SER A 230 -19.47 16.07 8.57
C SER A 230 -18.57 16.71 9.66
N GLU A 231 -18.81 16.42 10.94
CA GLU A 231 -17.94 16.91 12.03
C GLU A 231 -16.53 16.28 11.98
N ALA A 232 -16.45 14.98 11.68
CA ALA A 232 -15.18 14.28 11.55
C ALA A 232 -14.38 14.86 10.39
N TYR A 233 -15.03 15.14 9.25
CA TYR A 233 -14.42 15.81 8.12
C TYR A 233 -13.77 17.14 8.51
N THR A 234 -14.46 18.00 9.28
CA THR A 234 -13.87 19.27 9.75
C THR A 234 -12.60 19.03 10.59
N SER A 235 -12.65 18.05 11.50
CA SER A 235 -11.49 17.70 12.34
C SER A 235 -10.32 17.12 11.54
N ILE A 236 -10.60 16.26 10.55
CA ILE A 236 -9.61 15.65 9.67
C ILE A 236 -8.99 16.74 8.80
N LYS A 237 -9.81 17.57 8.14
CA LYS A 237 -9.37 18.72 7.34
C LYS A 237 -8.45 19.64 8.14
N ALA A 238 -8.81 19.97 9.38
CA ALA A 238 -8.00 20.81 10.25
C ALA A 238 -6.59 20.24 10.51
N ARG A 239 -6.38 18.91 10.47
CA ARG A 239 -5.04 18.31 10.61
C ARG A 239 -4.17 18.54 9.38
N PHE A 240 -4.76 18.58 8.19
CA PHE A 240 -4.05 18.88 6.95
C PHE A 240 -3.59 20.36 6.94
N TYR A 241 -4.46 21.30 7.36
CA TYR A 241 -4.09 22.73 7.48
C TYR A 241 -3.27 23.06 8.75
N GLY A 242 -3.48 22.36 9.85
CA GLY A 242 -2.75 22.55 11.12
C GLY A 242 -1.28 22.11 11.03
N SER A 243 -0.97 21.21 10.10
CA SER A 243 0.42 20.91 9.71
C SER A 243 1.11 22.05 8.94
N GLU A 244 0.35 23.05 8.47
CA GLU A 244 0.88 24.30 7.91
C GLU A 244 1.01 25.43 8.93
N GLN A 245 0.37 25.37 10.11
CA GLN A 245 0.53 26.41 11.13
C GLN A 245 1.87 26.36 11.89
N GLU A 246 2.63 25.26 11.79
CA GLU A 246 4.06 25.24 12.12
C GLU A 246 4.93 25.99 11.11
N LYS A 247 4.31 26.54 10.05
CA LYS A 247 4.99 27.30 9.00
C LYS A 247 4.72 28.81 9.05
N SER A 248 4.69 29.41 10.24
CA SER A 248 4.84 30.87 10.34
C SER A 248 6.19 31.37 9.76
N GLY A 249 7.14 30.47 9.46
CA GLY A 249 8.29 30.73 8.60
C GLY A 249 8.04 30.76 7.08
N ASP A 250 6.84 30.42 6.58
CA ASP A 250 6.52 30.20 5.16
C ASP A 250 5.83 31.41 4.50
N LEU A 251 5.27 32.37 5.26
CA LEU A 251 4.67 33.57 4.66
C LEU A 251 5.72 34.45 3.95
N ALA A 252 6.87 34.65 4.59
CA ALA A 252 7.99 35.36 3.99
C ALA A 252 8.54 34.65 2.74
N ALA A 253 8.53 33.31 2.73
CA ALA A 253 8.91 32.52 1.56
C ALA A 253 7.87 32.65 0.44
N CYS A 254 6.57 32.69 0.76
CA CYS A 254 5.49 32.92 -0.21
C CYS A 254 5.64 34.27 -0.92
N TYR A 255 5.94 35.34 -0.17
CA TYR A 255 6.23 36.66 -0.74
C TYR A 255 7.46 36.61 -1.68
N GLN A 256 8.51 35.85 -1.32
CA GLN A 256 9.67 35.65 -2.20
C GLN A 256 9.34 34.87 -3.48
N VAL A 257 8.54 33.80 -3.39
CA VAL A 257 8.11 32.99 -4.55
C VAL A 257 7.40 33.87 -5.59
N LEU A 258 6.49 34.74 -5.13
CA LEU A 258 5.78 35.69 -5.99
C LEU A 258 6.62 36.90 -6.40
N GLY A 259 7.71 37.18 -5.69
CA GLY A 259 8.54 38.36 -5.91
C GLY A 259 7.87 39.66 -5.48
N CYS A 260 7.05 39.60 -4.43
CA CYS A 260 6.40 40.74 -3.81
C CYS A 260 6.83 40.91 -2.35
N SER A 261 6.44 42.02 -1.74
CA SER A 261 6.67 42.35 -0.34
C SER A 261 5.38 42.23 0.48
N GLU A 262 5.52 41.98 1.77
CA GLU A 262 4.41 42.02 2.73
C GLU A 262 3.72 43.39 2.79
N ASN A 263 4.41 44.47 2.39
CA ASN A 263 3.84 45.81 2.33
C ASN A 263 3.17 46.14 0.98
N ASP A 264 3.22 45.23 0.00
CA ASP A 264 2.61 45.48 -1.31
C ASP A 264 1.08 45.44 -1.22
N SER A 265 0.41 46.27 -2.03
CA SER A 265 -1.06 46.25 -2.15
C SER A 265 -1.55 44.94 -2.78
N ASP A 266 -2.78 44.53 -2.46
CA ASP A 266 -3.39 43.32 -3.03
C ASP A 266 -3.47 43.37 -4.57
N GLU A 267 -3.64 44.56 -5.16
CA GLU A 267 -3.61 44.74 -6.60
C GLU A 267 -2.24 44.40 -7.20
N THR A 268 -1.17 44.84 -6.52
CA THR A 268 0.22 44.54 -6.90
C THR A 268 0.49 43.03 -6.82
N ILE A 269 0.03 42.37 -5.76
CA ILE A 269 0.22 40.92 -5.56
C ILE A 269 -0.54 40.12 -6.62
N LYS A 270 -1.80 40.46 -6.90
CA LYS A 270 -2.60 39.86 -7.99
C LYS A 270 -1.97 40.09 -9.36
N LYS A 271 -1.28 41.22 -9.57
CA LYS A 271 -0.54 41.50 -10.81
C LYS A 271 0.69 40.61 -10.93
N GLN A 272 1.48 40.47 -9.87
CA GLN A 272 2.67 39.61 -9.85
C GLN A 272 2.30 38.13 -10.04
N TYR A 273 1.23 37.67 -9.38
CA TYR A 273 0.68 36.33 -9.59
C TYR A 273 0.39 36.04 -11.07
N ARG A 274 -0.38 36.91 -11.73
CA ARG A 274 -0.72 36.75 -13.16
C ARG A 274 0.51 36.75 -14.06
N LEU A 275 1.51 37.57 -13.75
CA LEU A 275 2.77 37.60 -14.48
C LEU A 275 3.52 36.27 -14.34
N ARG A 276 3.71 35.80 -13.11
CA ARG A 276 4.45 34.56 -12.83
C ARG A 276 3.76 33.32 -13.41
N ILE A 277 2.44 33.25 -13.39
CA ILE A 277 1.68 32.18 -14.06
C ILE A 277 1.92 32.20 -15.56
N LYS A 278 1.88 33.38 -16.19
CA LYS A 278 2.11 33.50 -17.63
C LYS A 278 3.53 33.06 -18.02
N GLU A 279 4.53 33.44 -17.24
CA GLU A 279 5.94 33.10 -17.50
C GLU A 279 6.23 31.60 -17.36
N ASN A 280 5.52 30.92 -16.47
CA ASN A 280 5.73 29.50 -16.17
C ASN A 280 4.65 28.60 -16.81
N HIS A 281 3.79 29.13 -17.67
CA HIS A 281 2.69 28.35 -18.24
C HIS A 281 3.23 27.26 -19.19
N PRO A 282 2.80 25.98 -19.05
CA PRO A 282 3.28 24.88 -19.89
C PRO A 282 3.01 25.13 -21.38
N ASP A 283 1.86 25.69 -21.76
CA ASP A 283 1.55 26.01 -23.18
C ASP A 283 2.57 26.96 -23.82
N LEU A 284 3.08 27.94 -23.05
CA LEU A 284 4.09 28.87 -23.55
C LEU A 284 5.41 28.12 -23.85
N LEU A 285 5.78 27.18 -22.99
CA LEU A 285 7.00 26.38 -23.13
C LEU A 285 6.89 25.31 -24.22
N VAL A 286 5.73 24.70 -24.38
CA VAL A 286 5.44 23.77 -25.49
C VAL A 286 5.56 24.49 -26.83
N SER A 287 4.99 25.71 -26.95
CA SER A 287 5.10 26.51 -28.17
C SER A 287 6.53 26.96 -28.50
N SER A 288 7.40 26.98 -27.49
CA SER A 288 8.81 27.38 -27.59
C SER A 288 9.76 26.19 -27.84
N GLY A 289 9.24 24.96 -27.97
CA GLY A 289 10.04 23.76 -28.21
C GLY A 289 10.80 23.24 -26.97
N ALA A 290 10.29 23.50 -25.76
CA ALA A 290 10.93 23.05 -24.53
C ALA A 290 10.91 21.51 -24.36
N SER A 291 11.91 20.98 -23.64
CA SER A 291 11.98 19.55 -23.32
C SER A 291 10.90 19.15 -22.30
N GLU A 292 10.57 17.85 -22.24
CA GLU A 292 9.62 17.32 -21.25
C GLU A 292 10.03 17.65 -19.81
N GLU A 293 11.33 17.67 -19.52
CA GLU A 293 11.82 18.05 -18.20
C GLU A 293 11.53 19.52 -17.89
N SER A 294 11.73 20.41 -18.85
CA SER A 294 11.40 21.84 -18.68
C SER A 294 9.90 22.05 -18.46
N ILE A 295 9.05 21.28 -19.14
CA ILE A 295 7.59 21.32 -18.93
C ILE A 295 7.22 20.83 -17.52
N ARG A 296 7.86 19.75 -17.04
CA ARG A 296 7.68 19.27 -15.67
C ARG A 296 8.07 20.31 -14.63
N GLN A 297 9.24 20.93 -14.78
CA GLN A 297 9.72 21.97 -13.86
C GLN A 297 8.78 23.18 -13.85
N ALA A 298 8.23 23.55 -15.00
CA ALA A 298 7.27 24.64 -15.11
C ALA A 298 5.95 24.33 -14.39
N ASN A 299 5.44 23.10 -14.51
CA ASN A 299 4.25 22.67 -13.76
C ASN A 299 4.49 22.74 -12.24
N ILE A 300 5.65 22.27 -11.76
CA ILE A 300 6.02 22.38 -10.34
C ILE A 300 6.04 23.85 -9.91
N LYS A 301 6.61 24.73 -10.74
CA LYS A 301 6.70 26.17 -10.45
C LYS A 301 5.33 26.86 -10.42
N VAL A 302 4.45 26.53 -11.36
CA VAL A 302 3.07 27.04 -11.40
C VAL A 302 2.33 26.65 -10.12
N THR A 303 2.48 25.40 -9.68
CA THR A 303 1.90 24.93 -8.41
C THR A 303 2.44 25.71 -7.22
N GLU A 304 3.75 25.93 -7.15
CA GLU A 304 4.40 26.72 -6.10
C GLU A 304 3.89 28.18 -6.07
N ILE A 305 3.75 28.81 -7.24
CA ILE A 305 3.26 30.19 -7.40
C ILE A 305 1.79 30.31 -6.93
N LYS A 306 0.94 29.36 -7.31
CA LYS A 306 -0.48 29.34 -6.87
C LYS A 306 -0.58 29.21 -5.36
N ARG A 307 0.15 28.25 -4.79
CA ARG A 307 0.22 28.05 -3.34
C ARG A 307 0.63 29.32 -2.61
N ALA A 308 1.73 29.95 -3.04
CA ALA A 308 2.21 31.18 -2.43
C ALA A 308 1.16 32.30 -2.45
N PHE A 309 0.42 32.43 -3.56
CA PHE A 309 -0.63 33.44 -3.70
C PHE A 309 -1.81 33.18 -2.78
N GLU A 310 -2.32 31.96 -2.74
CA GLU A 310 -3.44 31.58 -1.88
C GLU A 310 -3.10 31.72 -0.40
N THR A 311 -1.89 31.31 0.02
CA THR A 311 -1.41 31.50 1.39
C THR A 311 -1.36 32.97 1.79
N ILE A 312 -0.84 33.83 0.91
CA ILE A 312 -0.80 35.28 1.17
C ILE A 312 -2.20 35.88 1.26
N MET A 313 -3.09 35.54 0.32
CA MET A 313 -4.45 36.08 0.31
C MET A 313 -5.24 35.61 1.54
N SER A 314 -5.12 34.33 1.92
CA SER A 314 -5.76 33.76 3.10
C SER A 314 -5.27 34.41 4.40
N ALA A 315 -3.99 34.78 4.48
CA ALA A 315 -3.45 35.49 5.64
C ALA A 315 -3.91 36.96 5.71
N ARG A 316 -4.33 37.55 4.60
CA ARG A 316 -4.77 38.95 4.49
C ARG A 316 -6.29 39.15 4.63
N GLY A 317 -7.09 38.11 4.39
CA GLY A 317 -8.56 38.13 4.57
C GLY A 317 -9.34 37.67 3.36
#